data_AF-A0A4S8KRA3-F1
#
_entry.id   AF-A0A4S8KRA3-F1
#
_cell.length_a   1.000
_cell.length_b   1.000
_cell.length_c   1.000
_cell.angle_alpha   90.00
_cell.angle_beta   90.00
_cell.angle_gamma   90.00
#
_symmetry.space_group_name_H-M   'P 1'
#
loop_
_entity.id
_entity.type
_entity.pdbx_description
1 polymer ?
#
loop_
_entity_poly.entity_id
_entity_poly.type
_entity_poly.pdbx_seq_one_letter_code
_entity_poly.pdbx_strand_id
1 'polypeptide(L)'
;KRKPNQRFAFLYLYMDNADTANDILLRESVTISGKRCPVTRKAPAPIFCYHCQEKGHMSDRCPLKNENPICGQCGGPHRMNQCDDEEKVYCARCKTTGHASRDRSCPEYMRETKTMTSRQTIDNLPFFPTSNSINW
;
A
#
# COMPACT_ATOMS: atom_id res chain seq x y z
N LYS A 1 11.12 -9.75 -1.66
CA LYS A 1 12.33 -10.22 -0.93
C LYS A 1 12.68 -9.15 0.10
N ARG A 2 12.86 -9.50 1.40
CA ARG A 2 13.36 -8.51 2.37
C ARG A 2 14.80 -8.19 2.02
N LYS A 3 15.19 -6.92 2.08
CA LYS A 3 16.60 -6.54 1.88
C LYS A 3 17.43 -7.07 3.06
N PRO A 4 18.69 -7.51 2.87
CA PRO A 4 19.53 -8.02 3.96
C PRO A 4 19.63 -7.08 5.16
N ASN A 5 19.57 -5.76 4.92
CA ASN A 5 19.69 -4.72 5.93
C ASN A 5 18.34 -4.08 6.34
N GLN A 6 17.21 -4.74 6.08
CA GLN A 6 15.90 -4.20 6.47
C GLN A 6 15.71 -4.28 7.99
N ARG A 7 15.81 -3.12 8.68
CA ARG A 7 15.69 -3.01 10.15
C ARG A 7 14.29 -2.67 10.65
N PHE A 8 13.43 -2.18 9.77
CA PHE A 8 12.10 -1.66 10.11
C PHE A 8 11.02 -2.33 9.28
N ALA A 9 9.81 -2.36 9.83
CA ALA A 9 8.60 -2.82 9.18
C ALA A 9 7.43 -1.94 9.64
N PHE A 10 6.37 -1.94 8.84
CA PHE A 10 5.10 -1.36 9.24
C PHE A 10 4.20 -2.46 9.80
N LEU A 11 3.42 -2.11 10.82
CA LEU A 11 2.39 -2.96 11.40
C LEU A 11 1.03 -2.32 11.13
N TYR A 12 0.07 -3.14 10.69
CA TYR A 12 -1.33 -2.73 10.68
C TYR A 12 -2.00 -3.24 11.94
N LEU A 13 -2.53 -2.31 12.73
CA LEU A 13 -3.36 -2.61 13.88
C LEU A 13 -4.82 -2.45 13.47
N TYR A 14 -5.63 -3.44 13.81
CA TYR A 14 -7.08 -3.39 13.64
C TYR A 14 -7.69 -3.13 15.00
N MET A 15 -8.54 -2.12 15.07
CA MET A 15 -9.31 -1.76 16.26
C MET A 15 -10.77 -2.06 15.97
N ASP A 16 -11.48 -2.62 16.94
CA ASP A 16 -12.92 -2.87 16.88
C ASP A 16 -13.75 -1.63 17.27
N ASN A 17 -13.12 -0.65 17.91
CA ASN A 17 -13.73 0.60 18.35
C ASN A 17 -13.01 1.84 17.77
N ALA A 18 -13.78 2.74 17.15
CA ALA A 18 -13.27 3.96 16.51
C ALA A 18 -12.76 5.02 17.52
N ASP A 19 -13.42 5.17 18.68
CA ASP A 19 -12.97 6.07 19.74
C ASP A 19 -11.60 5.62 20.29
N THR A 20 -11.42 4.32 20.53
CA THR A 20 -10.12 3.77 20.97
C THR A 20 -9.04 3.98 19.92
N ALA A 21 -9.38 3.84 18.64
CA ALA A 21 -8.45 4.13 17.55
C ALA A 21 -8.07 5.62 17.53
N ASN A 22 -9.01 6.53 17.76
CA ASN A 22 -8.77 7.97 17.82
C ASN A 22 -7.91 8.36 19.04
N ASP A 23 -8.16 7.77 20.22
CA ASP A 23 -7.32 7.98 21.40
C ASP A 23 -5.86 7.56 21.15
N ILE A 24 -5.65 6.47 20.43
CA ILE A 24 -4.32 6.03 20.01
C ILE A 24 -3.68 7.03 19.04
N LEU A 25 -4.45 7.52 18.06
CA LEU A 25 -3.98 8.49 17.08
C LEU A 25 -3.58 9.82 17.75
N LEU A 26 -4.36 10.28 18.73
CA LEU A 26 -4.08 11.49 19.51
C LEU A 26 -2.78 11.39 20.34
N ARG A 27 -2.39 10.18 20.74
CA ARG A 27 -1.12 9.93 21.45
C ARG A 27 0.10 9.90 20.51
N GLU A 28 -0.12 9.95 19.20
CA GLU A 28 0.86 9.92 18.09
C GLU A 28 1.76 8.66 18.03
N SER A 29 1.78 7.85 19.09
CA SER A 29 2.65 6.70 19.21
C SER A 29 2.12 5.65 20.20
N VAL A 30 2.47 4.40 19.95
CA VAL A 30 2.23 3.26 20.85
C VAL A 30 3.55 2.59 21.20
N THR A 31 3.62 1.98 22.39
CA THR A 31 4.79 1.18 22.77
C THR A 31 4.54 -0.28 22.47
N ILE A 32 5.35 -0.88 21.60
CA ILE A 32 5.28 -2.30 21.25
C ILE A 32 6.63 -2.93 21.60
N SER A 33 6.62 -3.91 22.50
CA SER A 33 7.82 -4.61 22.97
C SER A 33 8.93 -3.64 23.44
N GLY A 34 8.54 -2.59 24.18
CA GLY A 34 9.47 -1.57 24.70
C GLY A 34 9.95 -0.53 23.68
N LYS A 35 9.49 -0.59 22.42
CA LYS A 35 9.83 0.40 21.38
C LYS A 35 8.67 1.35 21.13
N ARG A 36 8.96 2.65 21.09
CA ARG A 36 8.00 3.67 20.69
C ARG A 36 7.81 3.62 19.16
N CYS A 37 6.59 3.34 18.74
CA CYS A 37 6.19 3.22 17.34
C CYS A 37 5.23 4.37 16.99
N PRO A 38 5.59 5.26 16.06
CA PRO A 38 4.67 6.28 15.54
C PRO A 38 3.43 5.62 14.93
N VAL A 39 2.27 6.25 15.13
CA VAL A 39 1.00 5.76 14.61
C VAL A 39 0.38 6.81 13.70
N THR A 40 -0.16 6.34 12.59
CA THR A 40 -0.95 7.16 11.67
C THR A 40 -2.16 6.35 11.23
N ARG A 41 -3.26 7.04 10.89
CA ARG A 41 -4.39 6.37 10.26
C ARG A 41 -3.95 5.74 8.93
N LYS A 42 -4.44 4.54 8.63
CA LYS A 42 -4.09 3.86 7.38
C LYS A 42 -4.62 4.67 6.20
N ALA A 43 -3.70 5.22 5.41
CA ALA A 43 -4.07 5.87 4.16
C ALA A 43 -4.70 4.86 3.19
N PRO A 44 -5.76 5.25 2.45
CA PRO A 44 -6.28 4.44 1.36
C PRO A 44 -5.18 4.22 0.32
N ALA A 45 -5.13 3.00 -0.21
CA ALA A 45 -4.16 2.62 -1.24
C ALA A 45 -4.91 1.93 -2.38
N PRO A 46 -4.60 2.29 -3.64
CA PRO A 46 -5.23 1.66 -4.79
C PRO A 46 -4.85 0.19 -4.90
N ILE A 47 -5.84 -0.61 -5.29
CA ILE A 47 -5.66 -2.05 -5.52
C ILE A 47 -5.07 -2.24 -6.90
N PHE A 48 -3.84 -2.76 -6.94
CA PHE A 48 -3.19 -3.27 -8.13
C PHE A 48 -2.86 -4.75 -7.95
N CYS A 49 -3.21 -5.56 -8.94
CA CYS A 49 -2.96 -6.98 -8.95
C CYS A 49 -1.47 -7.26 -9.06
N TYR A 50 -0.90 -8.04 -8.14
CA TYR A 50 0.53 -8.40 -8.21
C TYR A 50 0.83 -9.45 -9.30
N HIS A 51 -0.20 -9.99 -9.96
CA HIS A 51 -0.06 -10.95 -11.05
C HIS A 51 0.05 -10.23 -12.40
N CYS A 52 -1.00 -9.53 -12.82
CA CYS A 52 -1.03 -8.83 -14.11
C CYS A 52 -0.68 -7.33 -14.04
N GLN A 53 -0.42 -6.78 -12.84
CA GLN A 53 -0.15 -5.34 -12.62
C GLN A 53 -1.30 -4.39 -12.95
N GLU A 54 -2.48 -4.91 -13.34
CA GLU A 54 -3.69 -4.12 -13.57
C GLU A 54 -4.41 -3.75 -12.27
N LYS A 55 -5.18 -2.67 -12.31
CA LYS A 55 -5.94 -2.17 -11.15
C LYS A 55 -7.28 -2.89 -10.95
N GLY A 56 -7.85 -2.74 -9.76
CA GLY A 56 -9.25 -3.09 -9.46
C GLY A 56 -9.46 -4.51 -8.93
N HIS A 57 -8.43 -5.35 -8.87
CA HIS A 57 -8.53 -6.70 -8.32
C HIS A 57 -7.23 -7.16 -7.65
N MET A 58 -7.36 -8.10 -6.73
CA MET A 58 -6.25 -8.80 -6.10
C MET A 58 -5.87 -10.05 -6.89
N SER A 59 -4.67 -10.58 -6.65
CA SER A 59 -4.11 -11.71 -7.42
C SER A 59 -4.95 -13.00 -7.35
N ASP A 60 -5.66 -13.23 -6.25
CA ASP A 60 -6.59 -14.35 -6.07
C ASP A 60 -7.79 -14.29 -7.03
N ARG A 61 -8.22 -13.08 -7.42
CA ARG A 61 -9.31 -12.81 -8.36
C ARG A 61 -8.82 -12.34 -9.72
N CYS A 62 -7.57 -12.64 -10.08
CA CYS A 62 -7.01 -12.22 -11.35
C CYS A 62 -7.67 -12.99 -12.52
N PRO A 63 -8.20 -12.29 -13.54
CA PRO A 63 -8.75 -12.95 -14.73
C PRO A 63 -7.65 -13.67 -15.53
N LEU A 64 -6.41 -13.21 -15.44
CA LEU A 64 -5.24 -13.78 -16.12
C LEU A 64 -4.45 -14.74 -15.22
N LYS A 65 -5.06 -15.31 -14.17
CA LYS A 65 -4.36 -16.18 -13.20
C LYS A 65 -3.71 -17.44 -13.80
N ASN A 66 -4.16 -17.84 -14.99
CA ASN A 66 -3.64 -19.01 -15.72
C ASN A 66 -2.53 -18.64 -16.72
N GLU A 67 -2.22 -17.35 -16.87
CA GLU A 67 -1.14 -16.85 -17.72
C GLU A 67 0.14 -16.62 -16.90
N ASN A 68 1.23 -16.28 -17.59
CA ASN A 68 2.46 -15.91 -16.90
C ASN A 68 2.29 -14.56 -16.16
N PRO A 69 2.71 -14.48 -14.90
CA PRO A 69 2.66 -13.22 -14.14
C PRO A 69 3.64 -12.21 -14.71
N ILE A 70 3.30 -10.94 -14.56
CA ILE A 70 4.16 -9.81 -14.88
C ILE A 70 4.95 -9.41 -13.64
N CYS A 71 6.27 -9.48 -13.76
CA CYS A 71 7.20 -9.11 -12.72
C CYS A 71 7.10 -7.59 -12.47
N GLY A 72 6.53 -7.20 -11.34
CA GLY A 72 6.49 -5.77 -10.97
C GLY A 72 7.84 -5.16 -10.55
N GLN A 73 8.98 -5.80 -10.85
CA GLN A 73 10.33 -5.19 -10.79
C GLN A 73 10.78 -4.83 -12.21
N CYS A 74 10.99 -5.84 -13.06
CA CYS A 74 11.60 -5.69 -14.39
C CYS A 74 10.63 -5.83 -15.57
N GLY A 75 9.34 -6.11 -15.33
CA GLY A 75 8.31 -6.27 -16.36
C GLY A 75 8.26 -7.63 -17.06
N GLY A 76 9.16 -8.56 -16.76
CA GLY A 76 9.24 -9.86 -17.43
C GLY A 76 8.12 -10.85 -17.04
N PRO A 77 7.94 -11.94 -17.82
CA PRO A 77 6.89 -12.94 -17.62
C PRO A 77 7.25 -13.96 -16.51
N HIS A 78 7.48 -13.47 -15.30
CA HIS A 78 7.80 -14.28 -14.13
C HIS A 78 7.31 -13.61 -12.83
N ARG A 79 7.27 -14.37 -11.73
CA ARG A 79 6.94 -13.81 -10.41
C ARG A 79 8.11 -13.00 -9.88
N MET A 80 7.84 -11.93 -9.11
CA MET A 80 8.91 -11.07 -8.58
C MET A 80 9.95 -11.81 -7.72
N ASN A 81 9.58 -12.89 -7.06
CA ASN A 81 10.52 -13.70 -6.28
C ASN A 81 11.45 -14.57 -7.14
N GLN A 82 11.20 -14.66 -8.45
CA GLN A 82 11.99 -15.35 -9.47
C GLN A 82 12.67 -14.34 -10.42
N CYS A 83 12.80 -13.08 -10.00
CA CYS A 83 13.43 -12.05 -10.79
C CYS A 83 14.95 -12.11 -10.60
N ASP A 84 15.67 -12.43 -11.68
CA ASP A 84 17.13 -12.55 -11.67
C ASP A 84 17.85 -11.21 -11.91
N ASP A 85 17.13 -10.21 -12.42
CA ASP A 85 17.66 -8.89 -12.77
C ASP A 85 17.09 -7.84 -11.80
N GLU A 86 17.73 -7.71 -10.64
CA GLU A 86 17.30 -6.79 -9.59
C GLU A 86 17.55 -5.31 -9.96
N GLU A 87 18.49 -5.03 -10.88
CA GLU A 87 18.83 -3.68 -11.32
C GLU A 87 17.87 -3.15 -12.40
N LYS A 88 17.38 -4.05 -13.28
CA LYS A 88 16.40 -3.67 -14.29
C LYS A 88 15.06 -3.32 -13.67
N VAL A 89 14.63 -2.09 -13.90
CA VAL A 89 13.32 -1.60 -13.49
C VAL A 89 12.43 -1.32 -14.70
N TYR A 90 11.18 -1.78 -14.61
CA TYR A 90 10.12 -1.46 -15.55
C TYR A 90 8.78 -1.43 -14.83
N CYS A 91 8.03 -0.37 -15.08
CA CYS A 91 6.70 -0.18 -14.57
C CYS A 91 5.68 -0.63 -15.60
N ALA A 92 5.04 -1.77 -15.38
CA ALA A 92 3.96 -2.27 -16.23
C ALA A 92 2.70 -1.38 -16.21
N ARG A 93 2.52 -0.57 -15.16
CA ARG A 93 1.36 0.31 -14.98
C ARG A 93 1.43 1.54 -15.90
N CYS A 94 2.56 2.26 -15.86
CA CYS A 94 2.77 3.45 -16.68
C CYS A 94 3.68 3.23 -17.89
N LYS A 95 4.15 2.00 -18.11
CA LYS A 95 4.97 1.55 -19.25
C LYS A 95 6.29 2.32 -19.41
N THR A 96 7.03 2.50 -18.31
CA THR A 96 8.33 3.20 -18.31
C THR A 96 9.44 2.39 -17.63
N THR A 97 10.70 2.68 -17.95
CA THR A 97 11.90 2.04 -17.36
C THR A 97 12.55 2.89 -16.27
N GLY A 98 11.89 3.92 -15.76
CA GLY A 98 12.44 4.80 -14.70
C GLY A 98 12.24 4.25 -13.29
N HIS A 99 11.26 3.37 -13.08
CA HIS A 99 10.93 2.78 -11.79
C HIS A 99 10.22 1.44 -11.97
N ALA A 100 10.13 0.66 -10.90
CA ALA A 100 9.41 -0.62 -10.86
C ALA A 100 7.91 -0.41 -10.65
N SER A 101 7.05 -1.33 -11.11
CA SER A 101 5.58 -1.22 -10.91
C SER A 101 5.16 -1.01 -9.46
N ARG A 102 5.97 -1.47 -8.49
CA ARG A 102 5.69 -1.37 -7.05
C ARG A 102 6.00 -0.02 -6.44
N ASP A 103 6.64 0.87 -7.19
CA ASP A 103 7.01 2.19 -6.71
C ASP A 103 5.76 3.03 -6.41
N ARG A 104 5.74 3.69 -5.25
CA ARG A 104 4.65 4.59 -4.85
C ARG A 104 4.77 5.96 -5.50
N SER A 105 5.91 6.29 -6.09
CA SER A 105 6.11 7.48 -6.93
C SER A 105 5.57 7.29 -8.36
N CYS A 106 5.07 6.10 -8.71
CA CYS A 106 4.48 5.83 -10.02
C CYS A 106 3.32 6.81 -10.31
N PRO A 107 3.32 7.53 -11.44
CA PRO A 107 2.27 8.48 -11.79
C PRO A 107 0.87 7.87 -11.81
N GLU A 108 0.74 6.63 -12.32
CA GLU A 108 -0.53 5.90 -12.35
C GLU A 108 -1.01 5.50 -10.95
N TYR A 109 -0.09 5.15 -10.05
CA TYR A 109 -0.42 4.88 -8.65
C TYR A 109 -0.91 6.15 -7.94
N MET A 110 -0.21 7.27 -8.15
CA MET A 110 -0.58 8.57 -7.58
C MET A 110 -1.93 9.06 -8.10
N ARG A 111 -2.18 8.93 -9.41
CA ARG A 111 -3.46 9.27 -10.06
C ARG A 111 -4.62 8.45 -9.48
N GLU A 112 -4.43 7.15 -9.31
CA GLU A 112 -5.47 6.27 -8.76
C GLU A 112 -5.71 6.55 -7.27
N THR A 113 -4.64 6.78 -6.50
CA THR A 113 -4.75 7.21 -5.10
C THR A 113 -5.57 8.49 -5.00
N LYS A 114 -5.24 9.52 -5.77
CA LYS A 114 -5.99 10.78 -5.80
C LYS A 114 -7.46 10.58 -6.16
N THR A 115 -7.74 9.70 -7.14
CA THR A 115 -9.12 9.40 -7.57
C THR A 115 -9.93 8.71 -6.46
N MET A 116 -9.31 7.78 -5.73
CA MET A 116 -9.96 7.14 -4.58
C MET A 116 -10.19 8.14 -3.45
N THR A 117 -9.15 8.88 -3.10
CA THR A 117 -9.16 9.86 -2.02
C THR A 117 -10.11 11.03 -2.28
N SER A 118 -10.27 11.49 -3.53
CA SER A 118 -11.22 12.56 -3.86
C SER A 118 -12.69 12.12 -3.76
N ARG A 119 -12.95 10.81 -3.87
CA ARG A 119 -14.30 10.23 -3.75
C ARG A 119 -14.69 9.96 -2.31
N GLN A 120 -13.75 10.03 -1.36
CA GLN A 120 -13.94 9.66 0.03
C GLN A 120 -13.61 10.84 0.94
N THR A 121 -14.61 11.65 1.29
CA THR A 121 -14.46 12.81 2.19
C THR A 121 -14.01 12.39 3.60
N ILE A 122 -14.47 11.23 4.06
CA ILE A 122 -14.18 10.66 5.39
C ILE A 122 -12.76 10.05 5.47
N ASP A 123 -12.29 9.44 4.38
CA ASP A 123 -10.98 8.75 4.34
C ASP A 123 -9.78 9.70 4.27
N ASN A 124 -10.03 11.01 4.25
CA ASN A 124 -9.03 12.06 4.40
C ASN A 124 -8.85 12.61 5.81
N LEU A 125 -9.78 12.32 6.73
CA LEU A 125 -9.69 12.83 8.08
C LEU A 125 -8.48 12.23 8.84
N PRO A 126 -7.83 12.95 9.75
CA PRO A 126 -6.80 12.35 10.60
C PRO A 126 -7.39 11.30 11.56
N PHE A 127 -8.69 11.41 11.90
CA PHE A 127 -9.41 10.59 12.86
C PHE A 127 -10.59 9.85 12.21
N PHE A 128 -11.02 8.74 12.80
CA PHE A 128 -12.24 8.04 12.40
C PHE A 128 -13.47 8.84 12.85
N PRO A 129 -14.52 8.99 12.02
CA PRO A 129 -15.73 9.68 12.44
C PRO A 129 -16.40 8.96 13.61
N THR A 130 -16.73 9.72 14.65
CA THR A 130 -17.43 9.26 15.86
C THR A 130 -18.46 10.30 16.27
N SER A 131 -19.44 9.93 17.09
CA SER A 131 -20.40 10.88 17.68
C SER A 131 -19.78 11.90 18.64
N ASN A 132 -18.53 11.68 19.06
CA ASN A 132 -17.82 12.52 20.01
C ASN A 132 -17.23 13.77 19.33
N SER A 133 -17.50 14.94 19.90
CA SER A 133 -17.20 16.25 19.31
C SER A 133 -15.72 16.68 19.41
N ILE A 134 -14.80 15.78 19.74
CA ILE A 134 -13.35 16.05 19.77
C ILE A 134 -12.67 15.53 18.48
N ASN A 135 -13.42 14.78 17.65
CA ASN A 135 -12.92 14.06 16.49
C ASN A 135 -13.35 14.68 15.13
N TRP A 136 -13.85 15.93 15.13
CA TRP A 136 -14.14 16.75 13.93
C TRP A 136 -13.16 17.91 13.81
#